data_AF-A0A9X4KL02-F1
#
_entry.id   AF-A0A9X4KL02-F1
#
_cell.length_a   1.000
_cell.length_b   1.000
_cell.length_c   1.000
_cell.angle_alpha   90.00
_cell.angle_beta   90.00
_cell.angle_gamma   90.00
#
_symmetry.space_group_name_H-M   'P 1'
#
loop_
_entity.id
_entity.type
_entity.pdbx_description
1 polymer ?
#
loop_
_entity_poly.entity_id
_entity_poly.type
_entity_poly.pdbx_seq_one_letter_code
_entity_poly.pdbx_strand_id
1 'polypeptide(L)'
;MSYAESTVLQTTALQTPVLQSPSLNLSADSTQKVNYAKNEQNVITQLFADQLPAVRTGFFNIYMSQGVVVSPHWHTNATELVFLISGEIQTSVFNPFTQELMTYRLKPGQVSQFPLGWFHWLVALTDHTHLLTIFDVPTPDIVYAGDFLRTLPPEVAARAYCINPATYAQAVAPLQKPVILGPPPGCSPAAGAVQGASAQAGYPHAAVQGAASPGPMYPGTMPGVMPQSVMPQQGPAAVPYPPGSGWR
;
A
#
# COMPACT_ATOMS: atom_id res chain seq x y z
N MET A 1 -19.52 20.64 -4.48
CA MET A 1 -18.60 19.91 -5.38
C MET A 1 -17.80 20.95 -6.17
N SER A 2 -16.54 21.18 -5.81
CA SER A 2 -15.59 21.97 -6.63
C SER A 2 -14.17 21.59 -6.18
N TYR A 3 -13.66 20.49 -6.72
CA TYR A 3 -12.25 20.06 -6.54
C TYR A 3 -11.63 19.56 -7.86
N ALA A 4 -12.34 19.71 -8.99
CA ALA A 4 -11.90 19.16 -10.28
C ALA A 4 -11.21 20.18 -11.19
N GLU A 5 -11.51 21.48 -11.08
CA GLU A 5 -10.96 22.48 -12.02
C GLU A 5 -9.53 22.94 -11.69
N SER A 6 -9.14 23.01 -10.40
CA SER A 6 -7.82 23.53 -10.03
C SER A 6 -6.66 22.57 -10.37
N THR A 7 -6.87 21.26 -10.23
CA THR A 7 -5.87 20.23 -10.53
C THR A 7 -5.60 20.12 -12.03
N VAL A 8 -6.65 20.25 -12.86
CA VAL A 8 -6.52 20.24 -14.32
C VAL A 8 -5.66 21.42 -14.77
N LEU A 9 -5.95 22.65 -14.30
CA LEU A 9 -5.21 23.85 -14.69
C LEU A 9 -3.74 23.84 -14.23
N GLN A 10 -3.44 23.32 -13.03
CA GLN A 10 -2.06 23.20 -12.55
C GLN A 10 -1.24 22.19 -13.37
N THR A 11 -1.86 21.11 -13.85
CA THR A 11 -1.13 20.13 -14.66
C THR A 11 -0.79 20.66 -16.06
N THR A 12 -1.70 21.44 -16.67
CA THR A 12 -1.50 22.02 -18.02
C THR A 12 -0.37 23.05 -18.04
N ALA A 13 -0.21 23.82 -16.95
CA ALA A 13 0.80 24.87 -16.86
C ALA A 13 2.25 24.33 -16.79
N LEU A 14 2.47 23.17 -16.17
CA LEU A 14 3.80 22.56 -16.07
C LEU A 14 4.21 21.77 -17.33
N GLN A 15 3.26 21.34 -18.16
CA GLN A 15 3.54 20.53 -19.36
C GLN A 15 3.82 21.33 -20.62
N THR A 16 3.25 22.53 -20.74
CA THR A 16 3.43 23.39 -21.93
C THR A 16 4.90 23.57 -22.30
N PRO A 17 5.84 23.82 -21.35
CA PRO A 17 7.26 23.95 -21.69
C PRO A 17 7.91 22.66 -22.19
N VAL A 18 7.57 21.50 -21.61
CA VAL A 18 8.14 20.20 -22.02
C VAL A 18 7.66 19.82 -23.42
N LEU A 19 6.36 19.97 -23.68
CA LEU A 19 5.75 19.66 -24.98
C LEU A 19 6.20 20.61 -26.10
N GLN A 20 6.67 21.81 -25.75
CA GLN A 20 7.23 22.78 -26.69
C GLN A 20 8.77 22.68 -26.81
N SER A 21 9.41 21.80 -26.04
CA SER A 21 10.86 21.66 -26.08
C SER A 21 11.32 21.12 -27.44
N PRO A 22 12.35 21.72 -28.07
CA PRO A 22 12.96 21.16 -29.28
C PRO A 22 13.63 19.79 -29.02
N SER A 23 13.88 19.45 -27.75
CA SER A 23 14.39 18.15 -27.33
C SER A 23 13.29 17.19 -26.85
N LEU A 24 12.02 17.45 -27.19
CA LEU A 24 10.92 16.58 -26.81
C LEU A 24 11.16 15.16 -27.33
N ASN A 25 11.11 14.20 -26.41
CA ASN A 25 11.14 12.78 -26.73
C ASN A 25 9.84 12.13 -26.24
N LEU A 26 9.12 11.47 -27.15
CA LEU A 26 7.86 10.77 -26.88
C LEU A 26 7.98 9.25 -26.99
N SER A 27 9.21 8.74 -27.11
CA SER A 27 9.48 7.30 -27.21
C SER A 27 10.67 6.91 -26.35
N ALA A 28 10.61 5.78 -25.68
CA ALA A 28 11.74 5.23 -24.95
C ALA A 28 11.63 3.70 -24.87
N ASP A 29 12.77 3.04 -24.76
CA ASP A 29 12.85 1.61 -24.53
C ASP A 29 12.91 1.36 -23.01
N SER A 30 11.84 0.78 -22.47
CA SER A 30 11.69 0.52 -21.04
C SER A 30 12.61 -0.59 -20.52
N THR A 31 13.34 -1.28 -21.41
CA THR A 31 14.31 -2.32 -21.03
C THR A 31 15.71 -1.77 -20.75
N GLN A 32 16.01 -0.51 -21.10
CA GLN A 32 17.37 0.04 -21.06
C GLN A 32 17.83 0.47 -19.67
N LYS A 33 16.98 1.15 -18.88
CA LYS A 33 17.37 1.63 -17.54
C LYS A 33 17.06 0.57 -16.49
N VAL A 34 18.08 -0.21 -16.12
CA VAL A 34 18.01 -1.15 -14.99
C VAL A 34 17.91 -0.35 -13.69
N ASN A 35 16.84 -0.58 -12.93
CA ASN A 35 16.69 -0.06 -11.58
C ASN A 35 17.42 -0.97 -10.57
N TYR A 36 17.23 -2.28 -10.70
CA TYR A 36 17.83 -3.26 -9.81
C TYR A 36 17.98 -4.62 -10.51
N ALA A 37 19.05 -5.34 -10.21
CA ALA A 37 19.24 -6.72 -10.65
C ALA A 37 19.77 -7.57 -9.50
N LYS A 38 19.02 -8.63 -9.16
CA LYS A 38 19.47 -9.66 -8.21
C LYS A 38 20.35 -10.69 -8.92
N ASN A 39 19.95 -11.08 -10.12
CA ASN A 39 20.67 -11.93 -11.09
C ASN A 39 19.99 -11.75 -12.46
N GLU A 40 20.40 -12.51 -13.47
CA GLU A 40 19.89 -12.38 -14.86
C GLU A 40 18.39 -12.69 -15.00
N GLN A 41 17.83 -13.53 -14.12
CA GLN A 41 16.42 -13.93 -14.14
C GLN A 41 15.53 -13.06 -13.25
N ASN A 42 16.14 -12.18 -12.45
CA ASN A 42 15.46 -11.39 -11.41
C ASN A 42 15.89 -9.93 -11.52
N VAL A 43 15.24 -9.21 -12.44
CA VAL A 43 15.62 -7.87 -12.89
C VAL A 43 14.42 -6.94 -12.85
N ILE A 44 14.66 -5.71 -12.42
CA ILE A 44 13.73 -4.58 -12.47
C ILE A 44 14.33 -3.54 -13.41
N THR A 45 13.62 -3.22 -14.48
CA THR A 45 13.91 -2.03 -15.31
C THR A 45 12.85 -0.97 -15.07
N GLN A 46 13.14 0.28 -15.39
CA GLN A 46 12.24 1.40 -15.16
C GLN A 46 12.04 2.26 -16.41
N LEU A 47 10.87 2.89 -16.50
CA LEU A 47 10.59 4.00 -17.39
C LEU A 47 9.84 5.10 -16.64
N PHE A 48 10.51 6.23 -16.43
CA PHE A 48 10.04 7.39 -15.65
C PHE A 48 10.27 8.70 -16.42
N ALA A 49 9.96 9.85 -15.81
CA ALA A 49 10.13 11.18 -16.40
C ALA A 49 11.55 11.47 -16.92
N ASP A 50 12.60 10.91 -16.30
CA ASP A 50 13.98 11.09 -16.79
C ASP A 50 14.15 10.59 -18.23
N GLN A 51 13.45 9.51 -18.61
CA GLN A 51 13.55 8.90 -19.93
C GLN A 51 12.44 9.35 -20.88
N LEU A 52 11.27 9.70 -20.33
CA LEU A 52 10.10 10.11 -21.08
C LEU A 52 9.49 11.38 -20.46
N PRO A 53 10.05 12.57 -20.69
CA PRO A 53 9.74 13.78 -19.88
C PRO A 53 8.29 14.25 -19.88
N ALA A 54 7.52 13.88 -20.90
CA ALA A 54 6.09 14.21 -21.00
C ALA A 54 5.17 13.22 -20.26
N VAL A 55 5.71 12.09 -19.79
CA VAL A 55 4.94 11.04 -19.13
C VAL A 55 4.37 11.55 -17.81
N ARG A 56 3.12 11.18 -17.52
CA ARG A 56 2.46 11.50 -16.23
C ARG A 56 2.45 10.32 -15.27
N THR A 57 2.64 9.13 -15.82
CA THR A 57 2.75 7.87 -15.10
C THR A 57 4.20 7.41 -15.13
N GLY A 58 4.53 6.45 -14.29
CA GLY A 58 5.82 5.77 -14.32
C GLY A 58 5.58 4.28 -14.27
N PHE A 59 6.55 3.46 -14.69
CA PHE A 59 6.45 2.04 -14.39
C PHE A 59 7.79 1.33 -14.20
N PHE A 60 7.73 0.22 -13.48
CA PHE A 60 8.76 -0.81 -13.51
C PHE A 60 8.32 -1.98 -14.41
N ASN A 61 9.27 -2.57 -15.14
CA ASN A 61 9.14 -3.94 -15.66
C ASN A 61 9.88 -4.86 -14.70
N ILE A 62 9.22 -5.90 -14.21
CA ILE A 62 9.78 -6.80 -13.21
C ILE A 62 9.78 -8.22 -13.77
N TYR A 63 10.94 -8.86 -13.79
CA TYR A 63 11.14 -10.26 -14.16
C TYR A 63 11.55 -11.04 -12.92
N MET A 64 10.92 -12.19 -12.68
CA MET A 64 11.10 -12.96 -11.45
C MET A 64 11.10 -14.47 -11.69
N SER A 65 11.96 -15.16 -10.95
CA SER A 65 11.91 -16.61 -10.73
C SER A 65 10.90 -16.97 -9.65
N GLN A 66 10.46 -18.23 -9.61
CA GLN A 66 9.53 -18.71 -8.60
C GLN A 66 10.05 -18.45 -7.19
N GLY A 67 9.18 -17.95 -6.32
CA GLY A 67 9.45 -17.67 -4.92
C GLY A 67 10.24 -16.40 -4.63
N VAL A 68 10.66 -15.67 -5.66
CA VAL A 68 11.21 -14.33 -5.47
C VAL A 68 10.10 -13.39 -5.04
N VAL A 69 10.44 -12.48 -4.11
CA VAL A 69 9.52 -11.56 -3.47
C VAL A 69 9.93 -10.14 -3.81
N VAL A 70 9.02 -9.31 -4.33
CA VAL A 70 9.18 -7.86 -4.21
C VAL A 70 8.91 -7.52 -2.75
N SER A 71 9.95 -7.13 -2.02
CA SER A 71 9.93 -7.03 -0.57
C SER A 71 8.83 -6.09 -0.06
N PRO A 72 8.29 -6.30 1.15
CA PRO A 72 7.23 -5.45 1.67
C PRO A 72 7.60 -3.97 1.73
N HIS A 73 6.76 -3.13 1.13
CA HIS A 73 6.99 -1.70 0.95
C HIS A 73 5.69 -0.91 0.77
N TRP A 74 5.84 0.41 0.65
CA TRP A 74 4.78 1.33 0.23
C TRP A 74 5.37 2.55 -0.48
N HIS A 75 4.48 3.35 -1.07
CA HIS A 75 4.79 4.62 -1.73
C HIS A 75 4.10 5.76 -1.00
N THR A 76 4.82 6.83 -0.65
CA THR A 76 4.21 8.00 -0.01
C THR A 76 3.65 8.99 -1.02
N ASN A 77 3.99 8.83 -2.31
CA ASN A 77 3.56 9.73 -3.38
C ASN A 77 2.80 9.07 -4.55
N ALA A 78 2.65 7.74 -4.58
CA ALA A 78 2.06 7.03 -5.71
C ALA A 78 0.97 6.02 -5.30
N THR A 79 -0.08 5.93 -6.12
CA THR A 79 -0.91 4.73 -6.25
C THR A 79 -0.25 3.80 -7.26
N GLU A 80 -0.21 2.50 -6.97
CA GLU A 80 0.36 1.49 -7.85
C GLU A 80 -0.72 0.58 -8.44
N LEU A 81 -0.61 0.29 -9.74
CA LEU A 81 -1.35 -0.75 -10.44
C LEU A 81 -0.38 -1.83 -10.92
N VAL A 82 -0.60 -3.07 -10.49
CA VAL A 82 0.12 -4.24 -10.98
C VAL A 82 -0.66 -4.85 -12.14
N PHE A 83 0.00 -5.03 -13.29
CA PHE A 83 -0.53 -5.75 -14.44
C PHE A 83 0.37 -6.94 -14.78
N LEU A 84 -0.18 -8.16 -14.72
CA LEU A 84 0.59 -9.37 -14.96
C LEU A 84 0.64 -9.72 -16.46
N ILE A 85 1.84 -9.83 -17.03
CA ILE A 85 2.06 -10.15 -18.44
C ILE A 85 2.21 -11.67 -18.65
N SER A 86 3.06 -12.34 -17.87
CA SER A 86 3.27 -13.79 -17.94
C SER A 86 3.57 -14.40 -16.56
N GLY A 87 3.41 -15.72 -16.45
CA GLY A 87 3.55 -16.46 -15.20
C GLY A 87 2.35 -16.30 -14.28
N GLU A 88 2.56 -16.51 -12.98
CA GLU A 88 1.59 -16.26 -11.93
C GLU A 88 2.26 -15.54 -10.75
N ILE A 89 1.50 -14.66 -10.09
CA ILE A 89 1.99 -13.89 -8.94
C ILE A 89 0.91 -13.84 -7.86
N GLN A 90 1.33 -13.83 -6.60
CA GLN A 90 0.49 -13.46 -5.48
C GLN A 90 0.80 -12.02 -5.09
N THR A 91 -0.21 -11.16 -5.06
CA THR A 91 -0.15 -9.82 -4.50
C THR A 91 -0.82 -9.81 -3.14
N SER A 92 -0.26 -9.05 -2.19
CA SER A 92 -0.82 -8.91 -0.85
C SER A 92 -0.73 -7.44 -0.43
N VAL A 93 -1.82 -6.91 0.11
CA VAL A 93 -1.94 -5.50 0.52
C VAL A 93 -2.71 -5.40 1.84
N PHE A 94 -2.18 -4.62 2.77
CA PHE A 94 -2.82 -4.34 4.05
C PHE A 94 -3.81 -3.17 3.91
N ASN A 95 -5.05 -3.39 4.30
CA ASN A 95 -6.06 -2.35 4.35
C ASN A 95 -5.98 -1.61 5.69
N PRO A 96 -5.57 -0.33 5.73
CA PRO A 96 -5.39 0.40 6.99
C PRO A 96 -6.71 0.74 7.70
N PHE A 97 -7.85 0.64 7.02
CA PHE A 97 -9.16 0.95 7.60
C PHE A 97 -9.80 -0.26 8.27
N THR A 98 -9.74 -1.42 7.63
CA THR A 98 -10.26 -2.67 8.20
C THR A 98 -9.21 -3.43 9.02
N GLN A 99 -7.93 -3.07 8.86
CA GLN A 99 -6.78 -3.76 9.44
C GLN A 99 -6.65 -5.22 8.97
N GLU A 100 -7.14 -5.52 7.77
CA GLU A 100 -7.11 -6.85 7.19
C GLU A 100 -6.09 -6.94 6.06
N LEU A 101 -5.49 -8.13 5.92
CA LEU A 101 -4.65 -8.46 4.78
C LEU A 101 -5.51 -8.98 3.62
N MET A 102 -5.46 -8.28 2.49
CA MET A 102 -6.11 -8.68 1.25
C MET A 102 -5.06 -9.34 0.35
N THR A 103 -5.34 -10.54 -0.15
CA THR A 103 -4.39 -11.32 -0.98
C THR A 103 -5.06 -11.84 -2.24
N TYR A 104 -4.39 -11.67 -3.37
CA TYR A 104 -4.90 -12.04 -4.69
C TYR A 104 -3.86 -12.84 -5.45
N ARG A 105 -4.31 -13.90 -6.14
CA ARG A 105 -3.50 -14.62 -7.11
C ARG A 105 -3.86 -14.14 -8.50
N LEU A 106 -2.90 -13.57 -9.21
CA LEU A 106 -3.07 -13.08 -10.57
C LEU A 106 -2.52 -14.07 -11.59
N LYS A 107 -3.21 -14.15 -12.71
CA LYS A 107 -2.84 -14.80 -13.98
C LYS A 107 -2.68 -13.75 -15.08
N PRO A 108 -2.09 -14.08 -16.23
CA PRO A 108 -1.85 -13.11 -17.30
C PRO A 108 -3.11 -12.30 -17.67
N GLY A 109 -2.95 -10.98 -17.79
CA GLY A 109 -4.02 -10.02 -18.06
C GLY A 109 -4.82 -9.56 -16.83
N GLN A 110 -4.60 -10.15 -15.65
CA GLN A 110 -5.24 -9.72 -14.40
C GLN A 110 -4.43 -8.63 -13.68
N VAL A 111 -5.14 -7.86 -12.84
CA VAL A 111 -4.58 -6.68 -12.17
C VAL A 111 -4.80 -6.70 -10.65
N SER A 112 -3.95 -5.97 -9.93
CA SER A 112 -4.17 -5.54 -8.55
C SER A 112 -3.85 -4.06 -8.42
N GLN A 113 -4.54 -3.34 -7.54
CA GLN A 113 -4.27 -1.94 -7.27
C GLN A 113 -3.93 -1.75 -5.80
N PHE A 114 -2.91 -0.95 -5.53
CA PHE A 114 -2.47 -0.55 -4.19
C PHE A 114 -2.63 0.96 -4.06
N PRO A 115 -3.62 1.44 -3.27
CA PRO A 115 -3.80 2.87 -3.05
C PRO A 115 -2.58 3.53 -2.40
N LEU A 116 -2.45 4.85 -2.61
CA LEU A 116 -1.41 5.68 -2.01
C LEU A 116 -1.15 5.34 -0.53
N GLY A 117 0.09 5.00 -0.19
CA GLY A 117 0.53 4.70 1.17
C GLY A 117 0.15 3.31 1.70
N TRP A 118 -0.52 2.46 0.92
CA TRP A 118 -0.92 1.13 1.39
C TRP A 118 0.26 0.17 1.35
N PHE A 119 0.48 -0.54 2.45
CA PHE A 119 1.60 -1.48 2.60
C PHE A 119 1.33 -2.78 1.84
N HIS A 120 2.25 -3.19 0.98
CA HIS A 120 2.06 -4.35 0.10
C HIS A 120 3.37 -5.07 -0.28
N TRP A 121 3.22 -6.26 -0.87
CA TRP A 121 4.30 -7.07 -1.43
C TRP A 121 3.79 -8.01 -2.51
N LEU A 122 4.71 -8.59 -3.27
CA LEU A 122 4.40 -9.48 -4.37
C LEU A 122 5.31 -10.71 -4.33
N VAL A 123 4.77 -11.90 -4.61
CA VAL A 123 5.50 -13.18 -4.63
C VAL A 123 5.26 -13.88 -5.95
N ALA A 124 6.32 -14.12 -6.72
CA ALA A 124 6.24 -14.91 -7.95
C ALA A 124 5.89 -16.37 -7.61
N LEU A 125 4.84 -16.90 -8.21
CA LEU A 125 4.38 -18.28 -7.97
C LEU A 125 4.92 -19.27 -9.01
N THR A 126 5.45 -18.76 -10.12
CA THR A 126 6.05 -19.53 -11.21
C THR A 126 7.37 -18.89 -11.64
N ASP A 127 8.20 -19.65 -12.34
CA ASP A 127 9.34 -19.08 -13.06
C ASP A 127 8.87 -18.23 -14.25
N HIS A 128 9.76 -17.34 -14.71
CA HIS A 128 9.50 -16.44 -15.83
C HIS A 128 8.24 -15.58 -15.65
N THR A 129 7.94 -15.21 -14.39
CA THR A 129 6.91 -14.25 -14.08
C THR A 129 7.37 -12.87 -14.54
N HIS A 130 6.53 -12.20 -15.32
CA HIS A 130 6.77 -10.86 -15.85
C HIS A 130 5.54 -9.99 -15.63
N LEU A 131 5.74 -8.83 -15.03
CA LEU A 131 4.70 -7.87 -14.69
C LEU A 131 5.16 -6.43 -14.91
N LEU A 132 4.19 -5.54 -15.03
CA LEU A 132 4.38 -4.11 -14.87
C LEU A 132 3.83 -3.67 -13.51
N THR A 133 4.54 -2.78 -12.85
CA THR A 133 3.98 -1.94 -11.79
C THR A 133 3.87 -0.52 -12.32
N ILE A 134 2.68 0.04 -12.33
CA ILE A 134 2.36 1.30 -13.00
C ILE A 134 1.91 2.31 -11.93
N PHE A 135 2.55 3.46 -11.91
CA PHE A 135 2.33 4.51 -10.92
C PHE A 135 1.59 5.68 -11.55
N ASP A 136 0.71 6.31 -10.79
CA ASP A 136 -0.04 7.51 -11.18
C ASP A 136 0.79 8.81 -11.13
N VAL A 137 2.07 8.69 -10.82
CA VAL A 137 3.08 9.75 -10.84
C VAL A 137 4.27 9.34 -11.72
N PRO A 138 5.01 10.30 -12.32
CA PRO A 138 6.07 9.98 -13.26
C PRO A 138 7.33 9.41 -12.61
N THR A 139 7.51 9.63 -11.30
CA THR A 139 8.63 9.11 -10.51
C THR A 139 8.11 8.75 -9.11
N PRO A 140 7.80 7.47 -8.83
CA PRO A 140 7.39 7.03 -7.50
C PRO A 140 8.58 7.08 -6.53
N ASP A 141 8.30 7.33 -5.24
CA ASP A 141 9.24 7.03 -4.17
C ASP A 141 9.17 5.54 -3.80
N ILE A 142 9.89 5.09 -2.78
CA ILE A 142 9.67 3.76 -2.19
C ILE A 142 10.17 3.75 -0.76
N VAL A 143 9.40 3.11 0.12
CA VAL A 143 9.75 2.94 1.52
C VAL A 143 9.71 1.46 1.87
N TYR A 144 10.88 0.87 2.14
CA TYR A 144 11.02 -0.55 2.44
C TYR A 144 10.79 -0.83 3.93
N ALA A 145 9.92 -1.79 4.26
CA ALA A 145 9.72 -2.19 5.65
C ALA A 145 10.97 -2.80 6.29
N GLY A 146 11.87 -3.38 5.48
CA GLY A 146 13.15 -3.90 5.97
C GLY A 146 14.00 -2.82 6.67
N ASP A 147 13.92 -1.57 6.23
CA ASP A 147 14.61 -0.46 6.92
C ASP A 147 13.96 -0.16 8.26
N PHE A 148 12.62 -0.11 8.32
CA PHE A 148 11.90 0.09 9.58
C PHE A 148 12.23 -0.98 10.61
N LEU A 149 12.23 -2.25 10.21
CA LEU A 149 12.58 -3.38 11.08
C LEU A 149 14.00 -3.27 11.62
N ARG A 150 14.95 -2.83 10.78
CA ARG A 150 16.35 -2.71 11.18
C ARG A 150 16.62 -1.47 12.02
N THR A 151 15.87 -0.38 11.81
CA THR A 151 16.10 0.90 12.48
C THR A 151 15.26 1.11 13.73
N LEU A 152 14.17 0.35 13.93
CA LEU A 152 13.35 0.42 15.14
C LEU A 152 14.23 0.04 16.35
N PRO A 153 14.46 0.94 17.30
CA PRO A 153 15.33 0.60 18.42
C PRO A 153 14.72 -0.52 19.28
N PRO A 154 15.49 -1.55 19.69
CA PRO A 154 14.96 -2.69 20.42
C PRO A 154 14.21 -2.32 21.71
N GLU A 155 14.64 -1.27 22.40
CA GLU A 155 14.00 -0.74 23.61
C GLU A 155 12.64 -0.09 23.32
N VAL A 156 12.46 0.51 22.13
CA VAL A 156 11.17 1.04 21.68
C VAL A 156 10.22 -0.11 21.37
N ALA A 157 10.70 -1.14 20.65
CA ALA A 157 9.91 -2.35 20.40
C ALA A 157 9.49 -3.06 21.71
N ALA A 158 10.40 -3.12 22.69
CA ALA A 158 10.11 -3.66 24.01
C ALA A 158 9.05 -2.86 24.76
N ARG A 159 9.14 -1.52 24.75
CA ARG A 159 8.17 -0.64 25.39
C ARG A 159 6.79 -0.68 24.72
N ALA A 160 6.75 -0.72 23.39
CA ALA A 160 5.51 -0.66 22.63
C ALA A 160 4.76 -2.00 22.61
N TYR A 161 5.49 -3.12 22.54
CA TYR A 161 4.92 -4.43 22.21
C TYR A 161 5.34 -5.56 23.16
N CYS A 162 6.07 -5.26 24.24
CA CYS A 162 6.63 -6.26 25.17
C CYS A 162 7.54 -7.30 24.48
N ILE A 163 8.12 -6.97 23.33
CA ILE A 163 9.08 -7.83 22.62
C ILE A 163 10.42 -7.79 23.36
N ASN A 164 11.06 -8.95 23.58
CA ASN A 164 12.39 -8.98 24.19
C ASN A 164 13.40 -8.24 23.29
N PRO A 165 14.15 -7.24 23.81
CA PRO A 165 15.02 -6.43 22.98
C PRO A 165 16.18 -7.21 22.37
N ALA A 166 16.76 -8.18 23.09
CA ALA A 166 17.85 -9.01 22.56
C ALA A 166 17.34 -9.95 21.45
N THR A 167 16.16 -10.54 21.63
CA THR A 167 15.52 -11.37 20.60
C THR A 167 15.18 -10.55 19.35
N TYR A 168 14.64 -9.34 19.52
CA TYR A 168 14.34 -8.46 18.39
C TYR A 168 15.62 -8.10 17.61
N ALA A 169 16.64 -7.63 18.33
CA ALA A 169 17.93 -7.28 17.74
C ALA A 169 18.54 -8.46 16.96
N GLN A 170 18.48 -9.66 17.52
CA GLN A 170 18.96 -10.88 16.86
C GLN A 170 18.14 -11.22 15.60
N ALA A 171 16.82 -11.08 15.65
CA ALA A 171 15.92 -11.42 14.55
C ALA A 171 16.11 -10.50 13.34
N VAL A 172 16.36 -9.21 13.57
CA VAL A 172 16.53 -8.22 12.48
C VAL A 172 17.99 -8.02 12.06
N ALA A 173 18.97 -8.56 12.80
CA ALA A 173 20.40 -8.46 12.49
C ALA A 173 20.80 -8.89 11.05
N PRO A 174 20.13 -9.84 10.38
CA PRO A 174 20.43 -10.16 8.98
C PRO A 174 20.09 -9.03 7.99
N LEU A 175 19.17 -8.12 8.37
CA LEU A 175 18.88 -6.92 7.59
C LEU A 175 20.04 -5.96 7.82
N GLN A 176 20.88 -5.77 6.80
CA GLN A 176 22.00 -4.80 6.83
C GLN A 176 21.80 -3.67 5.83
N LYS A 177 20.95 -3.89 4.82
CA LYS A 177 20.60 -2.97 3.75
C LYS A 177 19.17 -3.24 3.29
N PRO A 178 18.54 -2.30 2.56
CA PRO A 178 17.24 -2.55 1.95
C PRO A 178 17.31 -3.79 1.05
N VAL A 179 16.29 -4.64 1.14
CA VAL A 179 16.09 -5.77 0.23
C VAL A 179 14.99 -5.37 -0.73
N ILE A 180 15.29 -5.35 -2.03
CA ILE A 180 14.32 -5.02 -3.08
C ILE A 180 13.64 -6.31 -3.57
N LEU A 181 14.47 -7.26 -4.03
CA LEU A 181 14.03 -8.62 -4.37
C LEU A 181 14.58 -9.62 -3.35
N GLY A 182 13.67 -10.18 -2.56
CA GLY A 182 13.93 -11.22 -1.58
C GLY A 182 13.82 -12.64 -2.18
N PRO A 183 14.41 -13.65 -1.53
CA PRO A 183 15.33 -13.54 -0.39
C PRO A 183 16.66 -12.86 -0.79
N PRO A 184 17.45 -12.28 0.13
CA PRO A 184 18.75 -11.68 -0.23
C PRO A 184 19.73 -12.76 -0.74
N PRO A 185 20.74 -12.40 -1.56
CA PRO A 185 21.77 -13.35 -2.01
C PRO A 185 22.41 -14.10 -0.84
N GLY A 186 22.57 -15.42 -0.94
CA GLY A 186 23.12 -16.27 0.11
C GLY A 186 22.13 -16.68 1.21
N CYS A 187 20.89 -16.18 1.17
CA CYS A 187 19.81 -16.66 2.03
C CYS A 187 19.08 -17.83 1.36
N SER A 188 18.96 -18.95 2.07
CA SER A 188 18.14 -20.10 1.67
C SER A 188 16.98 -20.23 2.66
N PRO A 189 15.78 -19.73 2.31
CA PRO A 189 14.60 -19.93 3.13
C PRO A 189 14.32 -21.43 3.32
N ALA A 190 13.81 -21.82 4.48
CA ALA A 190 13.37 -23.20 4.71
C ALA A 190 12.33 -23.62 3.65
N ALA A 191 12.41 -24.88 3.21
CA ALA A 191 11.48 -25.44 2.23
C ALA A 191 10.03 -25.29 2.72
N GLY A 192 9.17 -24.69 1.91
CA GLY A 192 7.75 -24.45 2.21
C GLY A 192 7.34 -22.99 2.41
N ALA A 193 8.28 -22.05 2.62
CA ALA A 193 7.96 -20.62 2.82
C ALA A 193 7.41 -19.90 1.55
N VAL A 194 7.54 -20.54 0.38
CA VAL A 194 7.13 -20.01 -0.94
C VAL A 194 5.70 -20.43 -1.32
N GLN A 195 5.09 -21.35 -0.58
CA GLN A 195 3.67 -21.66 -0.77
C GLN A 195 2.89 -20.47 -0.24
N GLY A 196 2.51 -19.57 -1.16
CA GLY A 196 1.75 -18.36 -0.90
C GLY A 196 0.70 -18.65 0.15
N ALA A 197 0.73 -17.86 1.22
CA ALA A 197 -0.10 -18.01 2.42
C ALA A 197 -1.45 -18.60 2.01
N SER A 198 -1.60 -19.89 2.27
CA SER A 198 -2.76 -20.66 1.87
C SER A 198 -3.99 -19.90 2.33
N ALA A 199 -4.95 -19.75 1.42
CA ALA A 199 -6.27 -19.21 1.70
C ALA A 199 -6.74 -19.61 3.11
N GLN A 200 -7.10 -18.62 3.91
CA GLN A 200 -7.78 -18.78 5.20
C GLN A 200 -7.01 -19.60 6.26
N ALA A 201 -5.98 -19.01 6.87
CA ALA A 201 -5.77 -19.18 8.30
C ALA A 201 -6.24 -17.88 8.96
N GLY A 202 -7.45 -17.91 9.54
CA GLY A 202 -8.02 -16.76 10.21
C GLY A 202 -7.04 -16.19 11.23
N TYR A 203 -6.75 -14.90 11.12
CA TYR A 203 -6.21 -14.14 12.24
C TYR A 203 -7.15 -14.36 13.43
N PRO A 204 -6.65 -14.65 14.64
CA PRO A 204 -7.50 -14.81 15.81
C PRO A 204 -7.99 -13.43 16.24
N HIS A 205 -8.95 -12.85 15.51
CA HIS A 205 -9.81 -11.85 16.11
C HIS A 205 -10.79 -12.60 17.01
N ALA A 206 -10.58 -12.42 18.31
CA ALA A 206 -11.47 -12.90 19.35
C ALA A 206 -12.93 -12.70 18.92
N ALA A 207 -13.68 -13.79 18.89
CA ALA A 207 -15.11 -13.75 18.67
C ALA A 207 -15.75 -12.88 19.75
N VAL A 208 -16.11 -11.64 19.40
CA VAL A 208 -17.09 -10.89 20.17
C VAL A 208 -18.43 -11.52 19.87
N GLN A 209 -18.91 -12.33 20.81
CA GLN A 209 -20.25 -12.88 20.77
C GLN A 209 -21.29 -11.75 20.85
N GLY A 210 -22.11 -11.65 19.81
CA GLY A 210 -23.52 -11.25 19.91
C GLY A 210 -23.84 -9.77 19.87
N ALA A 211 -24.36 -9.31 18.73
CA ALA A 211 -25.61 -8.55 18.67
C ALA A 211 -26.14 -8.56 17.24
N ALA A 212 -27.43 -8.86 17.09
CA ALA A 212 -28.13 -9.02 15.84
C ALA A 212 -28.19 -7.74 15.00
N SER A 213 -28.08 -7.88 13.68
CA SER A 213 -28.33 -6.81 12.69
C SER A 213 -29.80 -6.39 12.69
N PRO A 214 -30.11 -5.09 12.58
CA PRO A 214 -31.35 -4.63 11.97
C PRO A 214 -31.08 -4.26 10.49
N GLY A 215 -31.96 -4.73 9.61
CA GLY A 215 -31.98 -4.41 8.18
C GLY A 215 -32.30 -2.94 7.88
N PRO A 216 -32.38 -2.57 6.58
CA PRO A 216 -32.40 -1.18 6.16
C PRO A 216 -33.77 -0.52 6.44
N MET A 217 -33.77 0.62 7.13
CA MET A 217 -34.96 1.48 7.27
C MET A 217 -34.91 2.66 6.29
N TYR A 218 -35.94 2.73 5.44
CA TYR A 218 -36.30 3.90 4.64
C TYR A 218 -36.99 4.97 5.53
N PRO A 219 -36.90 6.27 5.19
CA PRO A 219 -37.41 7.33 6.03
C PRO A 219 -38.91 7.57 5.79
N GLY A 220 -39.71 7.49 6.86
CA GLY A 220 -41.09 7.98 6.89
C GLY A 220 -42.09 6.95 7.35
N THR A 221 -42.43 6.98 8.64
CA THR A 221 -43.77 6.81 9.24
C THR A 221 -43.61 6.55 10.74
N MET A 222 -44.05 7.49 11.56
CA MET A 222 -44.24 7.32 13.00
C MET A 222 -45.69 6.89 13.25
N PRO A 223 -45.96 5.91 14.13
CA PRO A 223 -47.25 5.85 14.81
C PRO A 223 -47.08 5.76 16.34
N GLY A 224 -47.71 6.70 17.05
CA GLY A 224 -47.97 6.57 18.49
C GLY A 224 -48.05 7.91 19.23
N VAL A 225 -49.17 8.62 19.12
CA VAL A 225 -49.51 9.80 19.93
C VAL A 225 -50.81 9.47 20.70
N MET A 226 -50.91 9.62 22.03
CA MET A 226 -51.47 10.77 22.79
C MET A 226 -51.88 10.31 24.22
N PRO A 227 -52.24 11.17 25.22
CA PRO A 227 -51.99 12.62 25.40
C PRO A 227 -51.58 13.10 26.83
N GLN A 228 -50.88 14.25 26.84
CA GLN A 228 -50.91 15.46 27.70
C GLN A 228 -51.22 15.46 29.22
N SER A 229 -50.32 16.12 29.98
CA SER A 229 -50.67 17.11 31.03
C SER A 229 -49.61 18.23 31.20
N VAL A 230 -50.05 19.45 30.86
CA VAL A 230 -49.80 20.83 31.37
C VAL A 230 -48.42 21.29 31.96
N MET A 231 -47.93 22.39 31.37
CA MET A 231 -46.80 23.35 31.59
C MET A 231 -46.69 24.02 33.00
N PRO A 232 -45.56 24.65 33.44
CA PRO A 232 -44.98 25.87 32.82
C PRO A 232 -43.45 26.07 32.78
N GLN A 233 -43.09 27.03 31.92
CA GLN A 233 -41.75 27.49 31.55
C GLN A 233 -40.93 28.12 32.70
N GLN A 234 -39.62 27.89 32.69
CA GLN A 234 -38.60 28.80 33.25
C GLN A 234 -37.38 28.88 32.32
N GLY A 235 -36.81 30.09 32.18
CA GLY A 235 -35.76 30.48 31.25
C GLY A 235 -34.34 29.96 31.58
N PRO A 236 -33.31 30.44 30.85
CA PRO A 236 -32.07 29.70 30.63
C PRO A 236 -31.07 29.87 31.79
N ALA A 237 -30.43 28.76 32.18
CA ALA A 237 -29.26 28.77 33.06
C ALA A 237 -28.04 28.29 32.27
N ALA A 238 -27.02 29.15 32.25
CA ALA A 238 -25.71 28.88 31.65
C ALA A 238 -24.99 27.74 32.39
N VAL A 239 -24.29 26.89 31.63
CA VAL A 239 -23.41 25.84 32.17
C VAL A 239 -21.97 26.15 31.77
N PRO A 240 -21.01 26.19 32.71
CA PRO A 240 -19.62 26.54 32.43
C PRO A 240 -18.80 25.37 31.87
N TYR A 241 -17.89 25.70 30.94
CA TYR A 241 -16.89 24.79 30.37
C TYR A 241 -15.87 24.30 31.41
N PRO A 242 -15.41 23.03 31.34
CA PRO A 242 -14.16 22.60 31.95
C PRO A 242 -12.95 22.82 31.01
N PRO A 243 -11.74 23.01 31.56
CA PRO A 243 -10.55 23.42 30.81
C PRO A 243 -9.88 22.27 30.06
N GLY A 244 -9.21 22.64 28.97
CA GLY A 244 -8.69 21.73 27.96
C GLY A 244 -7.37 21.01 28.28
N SER A 245 -7.05 20.06 27.42
CA SER A 245 -5.70 19.58 27.17
C SER A 245 -5.52 19.44 25.65
N GLY A 246 -4.74 20.36 25.09
CA GLY A 246 -4.35 20.34 23.69
C GLY A 246 -3.17 19.39 23.49
N TRP A 247 -3.24 18.61 22.41
CA TRP A 247 -2.09 17.95 21.82
C TRP A 247 -1.69 18.74 20.57
N ARG A 248 -0.48 19.28 20.58
CA ARG A 248 0.30 19.60 19.38
C ARG A 248 1.37 18.53 19.25
#